data_AF-A0A726LLR8-F1
#
_entry.id   AF-A0A726LLR8-F1
#
_cell.length_a   1.000
_cell.length_b   1.000
_cell.length_c   1.000
_cell.angle_alpha   90.00
_cell.angle_beta   90.00
_cell.angle_gamma   90.00
#
_symmetry.space_group_name_H-M   'P 1'
#
loop_
_entity.id
_entity.type
_entity.pdbx_description
1 polymer ?
#
loop_
_entity_poly.entity_id
_entity_poly.type
_entity_poly.pdbx_seq_one_letter_code
_entity_poly.pdbx_strand_id
1 'polypeptide(L)' 'DNIVNLAPKINFPIGHLIEYYLLSKRPSDLLEYVKKIRIPGPNKYVKEIEKIFSEIQES' A
#
# COMPACT_ATOMS: atom_id res chain seq x y z
N ASP A 1 -21.78 -23.36 24.40
CA ASP A 1 -20.70 -23.02 23.45
C ASP A 1 -21.01 -21.76 22.67
N ASN A 2 -20.29 -20.67 23.01
CA ASN A 2 -20.37 -19.40 22.28
C ASN A 2 -19.27 -19.39 21.22
N ILE A 3 -19.60 -19.73 19.98
CA ILE A 3 -18.67 -19.62 18.85
C ILE A 3 -18.51 -18.13 18.55
N VAL A 4 -17.39 -17.54 18.99
CA VAL A 4 -17.03 -16.16 18.64
C VAL A 4 -16.60 -16.15 17.18
N ASN A 5 -17.42 -15.54 16.32
CA ASN A 5 -17.08 -15.31 14.91
C ASN A 5 -16.10 -14.13 14.83
N LEU A 6 -14.82 -14.38 15.10
CA LEU A 6 -13.77 -13.39 14.89
C LEU A 6 -13.60 -13.18 13.39
N ALA A 7 -13.69 -11.94 12.93
CA ALA A 7 -13.39 -11.59 11.54
C ALA A 7 -12.01 -12.18 11.17
N PRO A 8 -11.86 -12.79 9.99
CA PRO A 8 -10.59 -13.35 9.58
C PRO A 8 -9.54 -12.25 9.68
N LYS A 9 -8.53 -12.43 10.56
CA LYS A 9 -7.33 -11.58 10.60
C LYS A 9 -6.43 -11.89 9.39
N ILE A 10 -7.03 -11.98 8.21
CA ILE A 10 -6.29 -12.12 6.99
C ILE A 10 -5.78 -10.72 6.72
N ASN A 11 -4.53 -10.47 7.13
CA ASN A 11 -3.73 -9.37 6.66
C ASN A 11 -3.51 -9.59 5.16
N PHE A 12 -4.57 -9.44 4.36
CA PHE A 12 -4.48 -9.58 2.91
C PHE A 12 -3.60 -8.43 2.46
N PRO A 13 -2.46 -8.67 1.79
CA PRO A 13 -1.55 -7.63 1.34
C PRO A 13 -2.13 -6.86 0.14
N ILE A 14 -3.46 -6.76 0.04
CA ILE A 14 -4.14 -6.09 -1.06
C ILE A 14 -3.73 -4.62 -1.15
N GLY A 15 -3.43 -3.99 -0.02
CA GLY A 15 -2.81 -2.65 0.01
C GLY A 15 -1.51 -2.61 -0.79
N HIS A 16 -0.60 -3.55 -0.51
CA HIS A 16 0.68 -3.67 -1.21
C HIS A 16 0.53 -4.06 -2.68
N LEU A 17 -0.46 -4.88 -3.05
CA LEU A 17 -0.75 -5.19 -4.45
C LEU A 17 -1.24 -3.96 -5.22
N ILE A 18 -2.10 -3.14 -4.60
CA ILE A 18 -2.57 -1.88 -5.17
C ILE A 18 -1.41 -0.89 -5.28
N GLU A 19 -0.60 -0.74 -4.22
CA GLU A 19 0.59 0.12 -4.22
C GLU A 19 1.56 -0.26 -5.35
N TYR A 20 1.87 -1.55 -5.51
CA TYR A 20 2.73 -2.05 -6.59
C TYR A 20 2.15 -1.76 -7.98
N TYR A 21 0.85 -1.99 -8.18
CA TYR A 21 0.18 -1.69 -9.44
C TYR A 21 0.25 -0.19 -9.77
N LEU A 22 -0.02 0.67 -8.78
CA LEU A 22 0.03 2.12 -8.94
C LEU A 22 1.46 2.58 -9.25
N LEU A 23 2.46 2.12 -8.50
CA LEU A 23 3.87 2.42 -8.78
C LEU A 23 4.28 2.00 -10.20
N SER A 24 3.80 0.84 -10.67
CA SER A 24 4.19 0.28 -11.96
C SER A 24 3.48 0.89 -13.17
N LYS A 25 2.26 1.41 -13.01
CA LYS A 25 1.40 1.81 -14.15
C LYS A 25 0.83 3.23 -14.03
N ARG A 26 0.63 3.74 -12.82
CA ARG A 26 -0.06 4.99 -12.52
C ARG A 26 0.55 5.70 -11.29
N PRO A 27 1.86 6.02 -11.31
CA PRO A 27 2.56 6.51 -10.12
C PRO A 27 1.98 7.84 -9.60
N SER A 28 1.42 8.67 -10.49
CA SER A 28 0.71 9.91 -10.13
C SER A 28 -0.46 9.70 -9.14
N ASP A 29 -1.05 8.52 -9.13
CA ASP A 29 -2.28 8.24 -8.39
C ASP A 29 -2.01 7.64 -7.01
N LEU A 30 -0.76 7.27 -6.74
CA LEU A 30 -0.34 6.64 -5.47
C LEU A 30 -0.62 7.55 -4.28
N LEU A 31 -0.32 8.85 -4.39
CA LEU A 31 -0.56 9.80 -3.31
C LEU A 31 -2.05 9.94 -2.98
N GLU A 32 -2.91 9.92 -3.99
CA GLU A 32 -4.36 9.99 -3.78
C GLU A 32 -4.87 8.71 -3.09
N TYR A 33 -4.38 7.53 -3.51
CA TYR A 33 -4.69 6.26 -2.88
C TYR A 33 -4.31 6.24 -1.39
N VAL A 34 -3.06 6.58 -1.08
CA VAL A 34 -2.50 6.62 0.29
C VAL A 34 -3.29 7.57 1.19
N LYS A 35 -3.74 8.73 0.66
CA LYS A 35 -4.63 9.66 1.37
C LYS A 35 -6.01 9.04 1.64
N LYS A 36 -6.61 8.33 0.68
CA LYS A 36 -7.93 7.69 0.82
C LYS A 36 -7.93 6.62 1.91
N ILE A 37 -6.86 5.84 2.02
CA ILE A 37 -6.71 4.82 3.06
C ILE A 37 -6.16 5.37 4.40
N ARG A 38 -5.99 6.70 4.49
CA ARG A 38 -5.62 7.43 5.71
C ARG A 38 -4.28 6.99 6.33
N ILE A 39 -3.28 6.69 5.49
CA ILE A 39 -1.92 6.46 5.99
C ILE A 39 -1.37 7.76 6.59
N PRO A 40 -0.80 7.72 7.81
CA PRO A 40 -0.14 8.88 8.42
C PRO A 40 1.04 9.37 7.59
N GLY A 41 1.17 10.68 7.42
CA GLY A 41 2.29 11.27 6.67
C GLY A 41 2.35 10.82 5.21
N PRO A 42 1.27 10.93 4.42
CA PRO A 42 1.14 10.31 3.10
C PRO A 42 2.25 10.72 2.11
N ASN A 43 2.69 11.98 2.15
CA ASN A 43 3.78 12.46 1.29
C ASN A 43 5.14 11.82 1.63
N LYS A 44 5.41 11.58 2.92
CA LYS A 44 6.66 10.92 3.35
C LYS A 44 6.62 9.45 2.96
N TYR A 45 5.48 8.80 3.22
CA TYR A 45 5.24 7.41 2.86
C TYR A 45 5.49 7.18 1.37
N VAL A 46 4.79 7.91 0.49
CA VAL A 46 4.94 7.80 -0.98
C VAL A 46 6.41 7.91 -1.42
N LYS A 47 7.13 8.92 -0.93
CA LYS A 47 8.55 9.12 -1.25
C LYS A 47 9.42 7.92 -0.89
N GLU A 48 9.16 7.30 0.27
CA GLU A 48 9.93 6.14 0.72
C GLU A 48 9.67 4.92 -0.18
N ILE A 49 8.42 4.68 -0.62
CA ILE A 49 8.10 3.51 -1.44
C ILE A 49 8.52 3.69 -2.89
N GLU A 50 8.40 4.91 -3.43
CA GLU A 50 8.93 5.25 -4.75
C GLU A 50 10.44 4.98 -4.80
N LYS A 51 11.17 5.37 -3.75
CA LYS A 51 12.61 5.10 -3.62
C LYS A 51 12.90 3.60 -3.57
N ILE A 52 12.20 2.84 -2.73
CA ILE A 52 12.39 1.38 -2.64
C ILE A 52 12.09 0.71 -3.99
N PHE A 53 11.02 1.14 -4.66
CA PHE A 53 10.63 0.60 -5.96
C PHE A 53 11.67 0.89 -7.03
N SER A 54 12.24 2.10 -7.07
CA SER A 54 13.31 2.43 -8.02
C SER A 54 14.58 1.62 -7.77
N GLU A 55 14.99 1.45 -6.51
CA GLU A 55 16.18 0.65 -6.15
C GLU A 55 16.07 -0.81 -6.62
N ILE A 56 14.86 -1.36 -6.59
CA ILE A 56 14.58 -2.74 -7.06
C ILE A 56 14.59 -2.83 -8.59
N GLN A 57 14.11 -1.80 -9.31
CA GLN A 57 14.10 -1.80 -10.77
C GLN A 57 15.48 -1.59 -11.40
N GLU A 58 16.41 -0.98 -10.67
CA GLU A 58 17.79 -0.75 -11.10
C GLU A 58 18.71 -1.98 -10.89
N SER A 59 18.21 -3.05 -10.25
CA SER A 59 18.91 -4.31 -9.99
C SER A 59 18.57 -5.40 -11.02
#